data_AF-A0A9X2NUT6-F1
#
_entry.id   AF-A0A9X2NUT6-F1
#
_cell.length_a   1.000
_cell.length_b   1.000
_cell.length_c   1.000
_cell.angle_alpha   90.00
_cell.angle_beta   90.00
_cell.angle_gamma   90.00
#
_symmetry.space_group_name_H-M   'P 1'
#
loop_
_entity.id
_entity.type
_entity.pdbx_description
1 polymer ?
#
loop_
_entity_poly.entity_id
_entity_poly.type
_entity_poly.pdbx_seq_one_letter_code
_entity_poly.pdbx_strand_id
1 'polypeptide(L)' 'PKWQLVYYYYRKWASQLDFDLLLEKLRGHVRVKRGQSMEPSVGIMDSQSVRCGNNASLNGIDGNKKVKGIKRHVIVDK' A
#
# COMPACT_ATOMS: atom_id res chain seq x y z
N PRO A 1 -9.28 25.72 -0.74
CA PRO A 1 -8.42 24.83 0.08
C PRO A 1 -7.01 24.67 -0.52
N LYS A 2 -5.97 24.50 0.31
CA LYS A 2 -4.56 24.33 -0.13
C LYS A 2 -4.25 22.88 -0.62
N TRP A 3 -5.18 22.27 -1.36
CA TRP A 3 -5.05 20.88 -1.81
C TRP A 3 -3.87 20.66 -2.78
N GLN A 4 -3.50 21.70 -3.53
CA GLN A 4 -2.39 21.66 -4.49
C GLN A 4 -1.06 21.36 -3.82
N LEU A 5 -0.79 21.98 -2.66
CA LEU A 5 0.45 21.77 -1.92
C LEU A 5 0.52 20.36 -1.32
N VAL A 6 -0.59 19.87 -0.77
CA VAL A 6 -0.69 18.50 -0.25
C VAL A 6 -0.46 17.49 -1.37
N TYR A 7 -1.12 17.68 -2.51
CA TYR A 7 -0.97 16.81 -3.67
C TYR A 7 0.45 16.86 -4.26
N TYR A 8 1.09 18.03 -4.27
CA TYR A 8 2.48 18.19 -4.72
C TYR A 8 3.43 17.28 -3.93
N TYR A 9 3.41 17.36 -2.59
CA TYR A 9 4.27 16.52 -1.75
C TYR A 9 3.92 15.05 -1.86
N TYR A 10 2.62 14.70 -1.87
CA TYR A 10 2.19 13.33 -2.07
C TYR A 10 2.74 12.74 -3.38
N ARG A 11 2.59 13.46 -4.51
CA ARG A 11 3.04 12.96 -5.81
C ARG A 11 4.56 12.86 -5.87
N LYS A 12 5.28 13.85 -5.33
CA LYS A 12 6.75 13.84 -5.27
C LYS A 12 7.25 12.62 -4.50
N TRP A 13 6.81 12.43 -3.26
CA TRP A 13 7.24 11.32 -2.42
C TRP A 13 6.83 9.95 -2.96
N ALA A 14 5.63 9.85 -3.53
CA ALA A 14 5.19 8.62 -4.19
C ALA A 14 6.07 8.27 -5.41
N SER A 15 6.46 9.25 -6.23
CA SER A 15 7.35 9.02 -7.37
C SER A 15 8.79 8.69 -6.98
N GLN A 16 9.23 9.13 -5.79
CA GLN A 16 10.57 8.89 -5.26
C GLN A 16 10.65 7.63 -4.38
N LEU A 17 9.53 6.90 -4.22
CA LEU A 17 9.42 5.72 -3.35
C LEU A 17 9.77 6.00 -1.87
N ASP A 18 9.62 7.25 -1.44
CA ASP A 18 9.95 7.65 -0.06
C ASP A 18 9.07 6.94 0.97
N PHE A 19 7.81 6.67 0.62
CA PHE A 19 6.90 5.90 1.46
C PHE A 19 7.35 4.45 1.62
N ASP A 20 7.84 3.83 0.56
CA ASP A 20 8.32 2.45 0.60
C ASP A 20 9.57 2.33 1.47
N LEU A 21 10.53 3.24 1.29
CA LEU A 21 11.74 3.32 2.11
C LEU A 21 11.42 3.53 3.59
N LEU A 22 10.48 4.44 3.89
CA LEU A 22 10.05 4.70 5.27
C LEU A 22 9.39 3.45 5.88
N LEU A 23 8.46 2.82 5.15
CA LEU A 23 7.75 1.64 5.62
C LEU A 23 8.68 0.43 5.80
N GLU A 24 9.65 0.23 4.92
CA GLU A 24 10.67 -0.81 5.04
C GLU A 24 11.46 -0.66 6.34
N LYS A 25 12.01 0.54 6.61
CA LYS A 25 12.76 0.81 7.85
C LYS A 25 11.91 0.61 9.09
N LEU A 26 10.68 1.13 9.09
CA LEU A 26 9.76 0.98 10.22
C LEU A 26 9.41 -0.49 10.49
N ARG A 27 9.11 -1.27 9.43
CA ARG A 27 8.84 -2.71 9.56
C ARG A 27 10.06 -3.45 10.11
N GLY A 28 11.26 -3.18 9.59
CA GLY A 28 12.50 -3.77 10.08
C GLY A 28 12.72 -3.51 11.58
N HIS A 29 12.48 -2.28 12.05
CA HIS A 29 12.56 -1.96 13.48
C HIS A 29 11.52 -2.69 14.32
N VAL A 30 10.28 -2.84 13.83
CA VAL A 30 9.24 -3.61 14.52
C VAL A 30 9.62 -5.09 14.62
N ARG A 31 10.21 -5.67 13.57
CA ARG A 31 10.69 -7.07 13.57
C ARG A 31 11.79 -7.30 14.59
N VAL A 32 12.80 -6.43 14.63
CA VAL A 32 13.88 -6.52 15.64
C VAL A 32 13.32 -6.44 17.05
N LYS A 33 12.37 -5.53 17.31
CA LYS A 33 11.67 -5.44 18.61
C LYS A 33 10.90 -6.70 18.99
N ARG A 34 10.48 -7.50 18.00
CA ARG A 34 9.82 -8.80 18.19
C ARG A 34 10.80 -9.98 18.26
N GLY A 35 12.10 -9.72 18.26
CA GLY A 35 13.14 -10.77 18.27
C GLY A 35 13.33 -11.48 16.94
N GLN A 36 12.87 -10.88 15.83
CA GLN A 36 13.00 -11.42 14.48
C GLN A 36 14.16 -10.74 13.72
N SER A 37 14.66 -11.39 12.67
CA SER A 37 15.60 -10.75 11.72
C SER A 37 14.98 -9.50 11.11
N MET A 38 15.79 -8.45 10.89
CA MET A 38 15.35 -7.20 10.27
C MET A 38 14.73 -7.44 8.88
N GLU A 39 15.34 -8.34 8.10
CA GLU A 39 14.83 -8.76 6.81
C GLU A 39 13.86 -9.95 6.99
N PRO A 40 12.67 -9.92 6.37
CA PRO A 40 11.75 -11.04 6.39
C PRO A 40 12.23 -12.18 5.50
N SER A 41 12.09 -13.43 5.98
CA SER A 41 12.40 -14.63 5.19
C SER A 41 11.19 -15.22 4.46
N VAL A 42 9.97 -14.80 4.83
CA VAL A 42 8.71 -15.30 4.27
C VAL A 42 7.79 -14.12 3.97
N GLY A 43 7.24 -14.09 2.76
CA GLY A 43 6.17 -13.17 2.37
C GLY A 43 4.87 -13.92 2.11
N ILE A 44 3.75 -13.39 2.61
CA ILE A 44 2.41 -13.89 2.35
C ILE A 44 1.77 -12.98 1.30
N MET A 45 1.38 -13.54 0.16
CA MET A 45 0.70 -12.80 -0.90
C MET A 45 -0.80 -13.02 -0.83
N ASP A 46 -1.57 -11.94 -0.86
CA ASP A 46 -3.03 -11.99 -0.97
C ASP A 46 -3.55 -10.92 -1.94
N SER A 47 -4.80 -11.11 -2.39
CA SER A 47 -5.53 -10.16 -3.22
C SER A 47 -6.50 -9.33 -2.38
N GLN A 48 -6.34 -8.01 -2.43
CA GLN A 48 -7.21 -7.06 -1.78
C GLN A 48 -8.05 -6.29 -2.80
N SER A 49 -9.36 -6.24 -2.59
CA SER A 49 -10.27 -5.44 -3.40
C SER A 49 -10.50 -4.10 -2.69
N VAL A 50 -10.01 -3.01 -3.28
CA VAL A 50 -10.06 -1.66 -2.71
C VAL A 50 -11.18 -0.88 -3.40
N ARG A 51 -12.14 -0.40 -2.62
CA ARG A 51 -13.27 0.37 -3.14
C ARG A 51 -12.78 1.68 -3.75
N CYS A 52 -13.24 1.98 -4.96
CA CYS A 52 -12.97 3.25 -5.63
C CYS A 52 -14.19 4.16 -5.60
N GLY A 53 -13.95 5.47 -5.66
CA GLY A 53 -15.01 6.47 -5.82
C GLY A 53 -15.63 6.46 -7.22
N ASN A 54 -16.54 7.40 -7.47
CA ASN A 54 -17.10 7.63 -8.79
C ASN A 54 -16.18 8.53 -9.62
N ASN A 55 -14.98 8.04 -9.90
CA ASN A 55 -14.03 8.64 -10.82
C ASN A 55 -13.88 7.79 -12.09
N ALA A 56 -13.56 8.42 -13.21
CA ALA A 56 -13.33 7.76 -14.50
C ALA A 56 -11.99 7.00 -14.57
N SER A 57 -11.53 6.43 -13.45
CA SER A 57 -10.34 5.60 -13.40
C SER A 57 -10.64 4.18 -13.85
N LEU A 58 -9.63 3.45 -14.32
CA LEU A 58 -9.68 2.00 -14.52
C LEU A 58 -10.07 1.31 -13.20
N ASN A 59 -11.35 0.94 -13.06
CA ASN A 59 -11.89 0.16 -11.96
C ASN A 59 -12.95 -0.83 -12.48
N GLY A 60 -13.17 -1.91 -11.72
CA GLY A 60 -14.12 -2.96 -12.04
C GLY A 60 -15.00 -3.30 -10.85
N ILE A 61 -15.73 -4.42 -10.94
CA ILE A 61 -16.50 -4.95 -9.82
C ILE A 61 -15.90 -6.31 -9.44
N ASP A 62 -15.49 -6.45 -8.19
CA ASP A 62 -15.27 -7.77 -7.60
C ASP A 62 -16.63 -8.39 -7.32
N GLY A 63 -17.08 -9.31 -8.17
CA GLY A 63 -18.43 -9.90 -8.11
C GLY A 63 -18.68 -10.70 -6.84
N ASN A 64 -17.66 -11.35 -6.28
CA ASN A 64 -17.80 -12.12 -5.05
C ASN A 64 -17.98 -11.19 -3.84
N LYS A 65 -17.11 -10.17 -3.72
CA LYS A 65 -17.17 -9.19 -2.62
C LYS A 65 -18.22 -8.10 -2.83
N LYS A 66 -18.80 -8.02 -4.03
CA LYS A 66 -19.71 -6.95 -4.49
C LYS A 66 -19.11 -5.55 -4.29
N VAL A 67 -17.80 -5.41 -4.50
CA VAL A 67 -17.07 -4.14 -4.36
C VAL A 67 -16.73 -3.57 -5.71
N LYS A 68 -17.19 -2.34 -5.99
CA LYS A 68 -16.69 -1.53 -7.12
C LYS A 68 -15.33 -0.93 -6.76
N GLY A 69 -14.30 -1.30 -7.48
CA GLY A 69 -12.93 -0.96 -7.09
C GLY A 69 -11.84 -1.58 -7.94
N ILE A 70 -10.63 -1.58 -7.40
CA ILE A 70 -9.45 -2.20 -8.01
C ILE A 70 -9.04 -3.40 -7.16
N LYS A 71 -8.75 -4.52 -7.81
CA LYS A 71 -8.09 -5.66 -7.16
C LYS A 71 -6.58 -5.45 -7.23
N ARG A 72 -5.94 -5.40 -6.07
CA ARG A 72 -4.48 -5.31 -5.94
C ARG A 72 -3.93 -6.56 -5.27
N HIS A 73 -2.75 -7.00 -5.69
CA HIS A 73 -2.00 -8.06 -5.03
C HIS A 73 -0.97 -7.41 -4.11
N VAL A 74 -0.96 -7.79 -2.84
CA VAL A 74 -0.05 -7.23 -1.83
C VAL A 74 0.69 -8.37 -1.18
N ILE A 75 1.99 -8.16 -0.97
CA ILE A 75 2.82 -9.04 -0.16
C ILE A 75 2.98 -8.41 1.22
N VAL A 76 2.70 -9.20 2.25
CA VAL A 76 2.92 -8.81 3.64
C VAL A 76 3.89 -9.78 4.30
N ASP A 77 4.54 -9.28 5.34
CA ASP A 77 5.37 -10.08 6.23
C ASP A 77 4.48 -10.93 7.17
N LYS A 78 5.04 -12.02 7.70
CA LYS A 78 4.36 -12.93 8.65
C LYS A 78 4.36 -12.38 10.08
#